data_AF-A0A6P6B8X8-F1
#
_entry.id   AF-A0A6P6B8X8-F1
#
_cell.length_a   1.000
_cell.length_b   1.000
_cell.length_c   1.000
_cell.angle_alpha   90.00
_cell.angle_beta   90.00
_cell.angle_gamma   90.00
#
_symmetry.space_group_name_H-M   'P 1'
#
loop_
_entity.id
_entity.type
_entity.pdbx_description
1 polymer ?
#
loop_
_entity_poly.entity_id
_entity_poly.type
_entity_poly.pdbx_seq_one_letter_code
_entity_poly.pdbx_strand_id
1 'polypeptide(L)'
;MFHEHQFPCLHCQPHDYIRMVQHMIERCLLFHMSRDDCVKALEKHAEIEPIITLTVWKELLKENKAFFQQYFQAISRAVQQ
;
A
#
# COMPACT_ATOMS: atom_id res chain seq x y z
N MET A 1 26.98 -17.01 3.58
CA MET A 1 25.54 -16.99 3.91
C MET A 1 25.17 -15.54 4.16
N PHE A 2 24.78 -14.82 3.12
CA PHE A 2 24.38 -13.42 3.25
C PHE A 2 22.86 -13.42 3.43
N HIS A 3 22.39 -12.97 4.60
CA HIS A 3 20.97 -12.74 4.80
C HIS A 3 20.52 -11.67 3.81
N GLU A 4 19.71 -12.10 2.85
CA GLU A 4 19.04 -11.29 1.85
C GLU A 4 18.29 -10.15 2.56
N HIS A 5 18.67 -8.90 2.28
CA HIS A 5 17.81 -7.78 2.59
C HIS A 5 16.58 -7.91 1.69
N GLN A 6 15.50 -8.43 2.25
CA GLN A 6 14.28 -8.78 1.52
C GLN A 6 13.62 -7.56 0.85
N PHE A 7 13.98 -6.34 1.26
CA PHE A 7 13.45 -5.08 0.75
C PHE A 7 14.53 -4.00 0.57
N PRO A 8 14.36 -3.06 -0.40
CA PRO A 8 15.19 -1.85 -0.53
C PRO A 8 15.23 -1.04 0.77
N CYS A 9 16.29 -0.24 0.96
CA CYS A 9 16.40 0.67 2.10
C CYS A 9 15.85 2.05 1.73
N LEU A 10 14.96 2.61 2.56
CA LEU A 10 14.39 3.94 2.36
C LEU A 10 15.45 5.05 2.27
N HIS A 11 16.52 4.96 3.08
CA HIS A 11 17.57 5.97 3.09
C HIS A 11 18.58 5.83 1.95
N CYS A 12 18.83 4.60 1.48
CA CYS A 12 19.81 4.34 0.43
C CYS A 12 19.20 4.41 -0.97
N GLN A 13 17.99 3.86 -1.12
CA GLN A 13 17.28 3.70 -2.39
C GLN A 13 15.81 4.14 -2.23
N PRO A 14 15.56 5.43 -1.95
CA PRO A 14 14.21 5.93 -1.64
C PRO A 14 13.21 5.68 -2.77
N HIS A 15 13.64 5.77 -4.03
CA HIS A 15 12.77 5.52 -5.18
C HIS A 15 12.32 4.06 -5.27
N ASP A 16 13.24 3.11 -5.11
CA ASP A 16 12.91 1.68 -5.14
C ASP A 16 12.06 1.28 -3.94
N TYR A 17 12.33 1.86 -2.76
CA TYR A 17 11.51 1.66 -1.58
C TYR A 17 10.07 2.15 -1.78
N ILE A 18 9.88 3.38 -2.27
CA ILE A 18 8.55 3.92 -2.53
C ILE A 18 7.82 3.08 -3.59
N ARG A 19 8.52 2.65 -4.66
CA ARG A 19 7.93 1.78 -5.69
C ARG A 19 7.51 0.43 -5.12
N MET A 20 8.32 -0.16 -4.24
CA MET A 20 7.96 -1.39 -3.55
C MET A 20 6.71 -1.21 -2.67
N VAL A 21 6.64 -0.12 -1.88
CA VAL A 21 5.46 0.19 -1.05
C VAL A 21 4.21 0.38 -1.92
N GLN A 22 4.32 1.11 -3.02
CA GLN A 22 3.24 1.26 -4.01
C GLN A 22 2.75 -0.10 -4.50
N HIS A 23 3.67 -0.99 -4.90
CA HIS A 23 3.29 -2.32 -5.36
C HIS A 23 2.57 -3.16 -4.28
N MET A 24 2.99 -3.05 -3.02
CA MET A 24 2.30 -3.70 -1.91
C MET A 24 0.89 -3.12 -1.69
N ILE A 25 0.74 -1.80 -1.81
CA ILE A 25 -0.58 -1.15 -1.77
C ILE A 25 -1.47 -1.67 -2.91
N GLU A 26 -0.97 -1.71 -4.14
CA GLU A 26 -1.69 -2.25 -5.30
C GLU A 26 -2.16 -3.69 -5.05
N ARG A 27 -1.30 -4.53 -4.45
CA ARG A 27 -1.70 -5.89 -4.05
C ARG A 27 -2.81 -5.89 -3.00
N CYS A 28 -2.76 -5.02 -1.99
CA CYS A 28 -3.87 -4.87 -1.04
C CYS A 28 -5.17 -4.44 -1.71
N LEU A 29 -5.11 -3.59 -2.74
CA LEU A 29 -6.28 -3.19 -3.52
C LEU A 29 -6.92 -4.37 -4.25
N LEU A 30 -6.11 -5.29 -4.80
CA LEU A 30 -6.60 -6.52 -5.43
C LEU A 30 -7.34 -7.44 -4.44
N PHE A 31 -6.99 -7.38 -3.15
CA PHE A 31 -7.69 -8.11 -2.08
C PHE A 31 -8.89 -7.33 -1.51
N HIS A 32 -9.33 -6.24 -2.15
CA HIS A 32 -10.45 -5.40 -1.70
C HIS A 32 -10.28 -4.84 -0.27
N MET A 33 -9.04 -4.65 0.18
CA MET A 33 -8.77 -4.13 1.52
C MET A 33 -9.13 -2.65 1.63
N SER A 34 -9.67 -2.25 2.78
CA SER A 34 -9.76 -0.83 3.12
C SER A 34 -8.37 -0.23 3.31
N ARG A 35 -8.27 1.10 3.33
CA ARG A 35 -7.00 1.79 3.63
C ARG A 35 -6.43 1.31 4.98
N ASP A 36 -7.27 1.18 5.99
CA ASP A 36 -6.82 0.85 7.33
C ASP A 36 -6.39 -0.62 7.43
N ASP A 37 -7.04 -1.53 6.70
CA ASP A 37 -6.60 -2.93 6.60
C ASP A 37 -5.28 -3.06 5.83
N CYS A 38 -5.12 -2.28 4.75
CA CYS A 38 -3.86 -2.20 4.00
C CYS A 38 -2.72 -1.72 4.90
N VAL A 39 -2.92 -0.65 5.68
CA VAL A 39 -1.92 -0.14 6.62
C VAL A 39 -1.52 -1.21 7.65
N LYS A 40 -2.50 -1.85 8.30
CA LYS A 40 -2.24 -2.91 9.28
C LYS A 40 -1.53 -4.11 8.66
N ALA A 41 -1.89 -4.49 7.44
CA ALA A 41 -1.28 -5.61 6.75
C ALA A 41 0.19 -5.33 6.41
N LEU A 42 0.50 -4.15 5.88
CA LEU A 42 1.87 -3.76 5.53
C LEU A 42 2.75 -3.58 6.77
N GLU A 43 2.21 -3.00 7.85
CA GLU A 43 2.91 -2.91 9.12
C GLU A 43 3.25 -4.29 9.68
N LYS A 44 2.27 -5.20 9.73
CA LYS A 44 2.44 -6.53 10.34
C LYS A 44 3.30 -7.49 9.51
N HIS A 45 3.17 -7.46 8.19
CA HIS A 45 3.74 -8.49 7.32
C HIS A 45 4.98 -8.04 6.55
N ALA A 46 5.20 -6.72 6.43
CA ALA A 46 6.34 -6.16 5.72
C ALA A 46 7.15 -5.15 6.56
N GLU A 47 6.79 -4.96 7.83
CA GLU A 47 7.46 -4.04 8.76
C GLU A 47 7.57 -2.60 8.22
N ILE A 48 6.60 -2.19 7.38
CA ILE A 48 6.54 -0.84 6.84
C ILE A 48 5.83 0.06 7.85
N GLU A 49 6.48 1.17 8.23
CA GLU A 49 5.86 2.13 9.13
C GLU A 49 4.53 2.68 8.57
N PRO A 50 3.45 2.75 9.37
CA PRO A 50 2.14 3.22 8.92
C PRO A 50 2.18 4.58 8.21
N ILE A 51 3.02 5.50 8.66
CA ILE A 51 3.15 6.84 8.08
C ILE A 51 3.64 6.79 6.62
N ILE A 52 4.48 5.83 6.27
CA ILE A 52 4.98 5.65 4.91
C ILE A 52 3.83 5.19 4.02
N THR A 53 3.13 4.12 4.41
CA THR A 53 1.97 3.59 3.67
C THR A 53 0.89 4.65 3.47
N LEU A 54 0.56 5.41 4.52
CA LEU A 54 -0.40 6.51 4.44
C LEU A 54 0.03 7.61 3.47
N THR A 55 1.32 7.95 3.48
CA THR A 55 1.88 8.97 2.59
C THR A 55 1.83 8.53 1.13
N VAL A 56 2.28 7.31 0.83
CA VAL A 56 2.25 6.78 -0.55
C VAL A 56 0.80 6.62 -1.03
N TRP A 57 -0.09 6.09 -0.18
CA TRP A 57 -1.52 5.99 -0.50
C TRP A 57 -2.14 7.35 -0.84
N LYS A 58 -1.82 8.39 -0.08
CA LYS A 58 -2.33 9.75 -0.32
C LYS A 58 -1.91 10.29 -1.68
N GLU A 59 -0.64 10.13 -2.07
CA GLU A 59 -0.18 10.59 -3.38
C GLU A 59 -0.78 9.73 -4.51
N LEU A 60 -0.90 8.40 -4.34
CA LEU A 60 -1.59 7.52 -5.30
C LEU A 60 -3.05 7.94 -5.51
N LEU A 61 -3.77 8.28 -4.43
CA LEU A 61 -5.15 8.77 -4.49
C LEU A 61 -5.25 10.08 -5.26
N LYS A 62 -4.30 11.00 -5.03
CA LYS A 62 -4.25 12.31 -5.68
C LYS A 62 -4.01 12.19 -7.18
N GLU A 63 -3.13 11.28 -7.60
CA GLU A 63 -2.80 11.04 -9.01
C GLU A 63 -3.88 10.21 -9.73
N ASN A 64 -4.55 9.29 -9.04
CA ASN A 64 -5.46 8.30 -9.64
C ASN A 64 -6.91 8.41 -9.12
N LYS A 65 -7.43 9.64 -9.00
CA LYS A 65 -8.73 9.92 -8.36
C LYS A 65 -9.89 9.07 -8.90
N ALA A 66 -10.00 8.96 -10.23
CA ALA A 66 -11.10 8.24 -10.87
C ALA A 66 -11.07 6.73 -10.58
N PHE A 67 -9.87 6.14 -10.44
CA PHE A 67 -9.71 4.75 -10.04
C PHE A 67 -10.18 4.55 -8.60
N PHE A 68 -9.68 5.35 -7.66
CA PHE A 68 -10.02 5.20 -6.24
C PHE A 68 -11.49 5.48 -5.95
N GLN A 69 -12.13 6.41 -6.68
CA GLN A 69 -13.58 6.61 -6.58
C GLN A 69 -14.36 5.33 -6.91
N GLN A 70 -14.00 4.65 -8.01
CA GLN A 70 -14.63 3.38 -8.38
C GLN A 70 -14.29 2.27 -7.39
N TYR A 71 -13.05 2.21 -6.93
CA TYR A 71 -12.58 1.24 -5.93
C TYR A 71 -13.37 1.34 -4.62
N PHE A 72 -13.55 2.55 -4.08
CA PHE A 72 -14.32 2.76 -2.85
C PHE A 72 -15.80 2.43 -3.02
N GLN A 73 -16.38 2.72 -4.18
CA GLN A 73 -17.75 2.29 -4.50
C GLN A 73 -17.87 0.76 -4.55
N ALA A 74 -16.87 0.06 -5.12
CA ALA A 74 -16.86 -1.39 -5.20
C ALA A 74 -16.76 -2.04 -3.81
N ILE A 75 -15.84 -1.61 -2.96
CA ILE A 75 -15.70 -2.15 -1.60
C ILE A 75 -16.94 -1.87 -0.75
N SER A 76 -17.50 -0.66 -0.84
CA SER A 76 -18.71 -0.32 -0.07
C SER A 76 -19.88 -1.25 -0.39
N ARG A 77 -19.96 -1.79 -1.61
CA ARG A 77 -20.97 -2.77 -2.01
C ARG A 77 -20.63 -4.19 -1.55
N ALA A 78 -19.34 -4.52 -1.45
CA ALA A 78 -18.87 -5.84 -1.01
C ALA A 78 -19.06 -6.07 0.50
N VAL A 79 -18.98 -5.01 1.32
CA VAL A 79 -19.15 -5.09 2.79
C VAL A 79 -20.63 -5.17 3.20
N GLN A 80 -21.57 -4.94 2.28
CA GLN A 80 -23.02 -5.01 2.53
C GLN A 80 -23.66 -6.37 2.16
N GLN A 81 -22.84 -7.39 1.89
CA GLN A 81 -23.26 -8.79 1.71
C GLN A 81 -22.72 -9.64 2.86
#